data_AF-A0A9W9K7B5-F1
#
_entry.id   AF-A0A9W9K7B5-F1
#
_cell.length_a   1.000
_cell.length_b   1.000
_cell.length_c   1.000
_cell.angle_alpha   90.00
_cell.angle_beta   90.00
_cell.angle_gamma   90.00
#
_symmetry.space_group_name_H-M   'P 1'
#
loop_
_entity.id
_entity.type
_entity.pdbx_description
1 polymer ?
#
loop_
_entity_poly.entity_id
_entity_poly.type
_entity_poly.pdbx_seq_one_letter_code
_entity_poly.pdbx_strand_id
1 'polypeptide(L)'
;MGRTLSYPKRASNTVNRYKHRATYDLGAIHSIVNSSQVLHVSFNPGPEDPFPTILPMIGQMGSFEFPSASIDEPLECYLHGYVSSRIMNLARHCEGDGLPICIATSKVDGIVLSLTPNSHSYNYRSVVLHGYANLVTNEEEKLWAMKLITNSVLTDRWDNSRVPPDSAEMSSTVILKVTVVDGSGKIRDGSSSDERKDTENDDVTRSVWTGVVPVWEQYGTPIANSTNRVTEIPDHITSFIANQNKENRALAENASGAKLQ
;
A
#
# COMPACT_ATOMS: atom_id res chain seq x y z
N MET A 1 -23.37 -15.24 -5.64
CA MET A 1 -22.11 -14.49 -5.86
C MET A 1 -22.45 -13.01 -5.75
N GLY A 2 -22.03 -12.36 -4.67
CA GLY A 2 -22.29 -10.93 -4.45
C GLY A 2 -21.59 -10.07 -5.50
N ARG A 3 -22.17 -8.91 -5.79
CA ARG A 3 -21.59 -7.96 -6.75
C ARG A 3 -20.33 -7.34 -6.15
N THR A 4 -19.18 -7.66 -6.72
CA THR A 4 -17.91 -7.01 -6.39
C THR A 4 -17.95 -5.56 -6.85
N LEU A 5 -17.64 -4.61 -5.95
CA LEU A 5 -17.54 -3.19 -6.30
C LEU A 5 -16.20 -2.92 -7.00
N SER A 6 -16.18 -1.94 -7.90
CA SER A 6 -14.96 -1.61 -8.64
C SER A 6 -14.86 -0.12 -8.89
N TYR A 7 -13.64 0.39 -8.92
CA TYR A 7 -13.36 1.74 -9.36
C TYR A 7 -13.73 1.94 -10.84
N PRO A 8 -14.17 3.16 -11.21
CA PRO A 8 -14.45 3.47 -12.60
C PRO A 8 -13.17 3.38 -13.44
N LYS A 9 -13.30 2.82 -14.64
CA LYS A 9 -12.23 2.81 -15.64
C LYS A 9 -12.26 4.12 -16.43
N ARG A 10 -11.13 4.80 -16.48
CA ARG A 10 -10.91 6.04 -17.24
C ARG A 10 -9.68 5.89 -18.12
N ALA A 11 -9.51 6.78 -19.08
CA ALA A 11 -8.31 6.79 -19.92
C ALA A 11 -7.01 6.91 -19.10
N SER A 12 -7.06 7.66 -17.98
CA SER A 12 -5.93 7.90 -17.07
C SER A 12 -5.47 6.67 -16.28
N ASN A 13 -6.36 5.73 -15.96
CA ASN A 13 -6.04 4.55 -15.13
C ASN A 13 -6.14 3.22 -15.89
N THR A 14 -6.47 3.25 -17.18
CA THR A 14 -6.62 2.02 -17.97
C THR A 14 -5.25 1.38 -18.22
N VAL A 15 -5.05 0.20 -17.62
CA VAL A 15 -3.86 -0.62 -17.87
C VAL A 15 -3.86 -1.12 -19.32
N ASN A 16 -2.86 -0.70 -20.10
CA ASN A 16 -2.77 -1.05 -21.53
C ASN A 16 -1.94 -2.32 -21.80
N ARG A 17 -0.79 -2.48 -21.14
CA ARG A 17 0.11 -3.63 -21.31
C ARG A 17 -0.16 -4.71 -20.27
N TYR A 18 -0.35 -5.96 -20.71
CA TYR A 18 -0.74 -7.11 -19.87
C TYR A 18 -2.09 -6.89 -19.16
N LYS A 19 -3.14 -6.59 -19.93
CA LYS A 19 -4.49 -6.25 -19.42
C LYS A 19 -5.10 -7.33 -18.50
N HIS A 20 -4.78 -8.59 -18.72
CA HIS A 20 -5.24 -9.71 -17.89
C HIS A 20 -4.74 -9.64 -16.44
N ARG A 21 -3.70 -8.84 -16.16
CA ARG A 21 -3.15 -8.60 -14.82
C ARG A 21 -3.83 -7.45 -14.09
N ALA A 22 -4.69 -6.69 -14.78
CA ALA A 22 -5.32 -5.51 -14.21
C ALA A 22 -6.51 -5.91 -13.34
N THR A 23 -6.62 -5.28 -12.18
CA THR A 23 -7.83 -5.33 -11.35
C THR A 23 -8.31 -3.90 -11.09
N TYR A 24 -9.62 -3.76 -10.94
CA TYR A 24 -10.28 -2.52 -10.54
C TYR A 24 -11.18 -2.75 -9.32
N ASP A 25 -11.13 -3.96 -8.77
CA ASP A 25 -11.86 -4.38 -7.58
C ASP A 25 -11.42 -3.56 -6.37
N LEU A 26 -12.39 -3.02 -5.63
CA LEU A 26 -12.14 -2.22 -4.43
C LEU A 26 -11.40 -3.05 -3.38
N GLY A 27 -11.86 -4.27 -3.12
CA GLY A 27 -11.31 -5.14 -2.08
C GLY A 27 -9.82 -5.44 -2.27
N ALA A 28 -9.46 -5.88 -3.48
CA ALA A 28 -8.09 -6.15 -3.87
C ALA A 28 -7.20 -4.89 -3.79
N ILE A 29 -7.70 -3.75 -4.27
CA ILE A 29 -6.94 -2.50 -4.27
C ILE A 29 -6.71 -1.99 -2.84
N HIS A 30 -7.76 -1.90 -2.04
CA HIS A 30 -7.67 -1.44 -0.66
C HIS A 30 -6.82 -2.38 0.20
N SER A 31 -6.88 -3.69 -0.03
CA SER A 31 -6.04 -4.67 0.66
C SER A 31 -4.54 -4.50 0.34
N ILE A 32 -4.19 -4.15 -0.90
CA ILE A 32 -2.80 -3.85 -1.27
C ILE A 32 -2.34 -2.55 -0.58
N VAL A 33 -3.18 -1.51 -0.57
CA VAL A 33 -2.87 -0.24 0.11
C VAL A 33 -2.67 -0.47 1.61
N ASN A 34 -3.62 -1.16 2.27
CA ASN A 34 -3.60 -1.35 3.72
C ASN A 34 -2.56 -2.37 4.23
N SER A 35 -1.96 -3.16 3.32
CA SER A 35 -0.81 -4.03 3.63
C SER A 35 0.55 -3.41 3.25
N SER A 36 0.55 -2.14 2.84
CA SER A 36 1.75 -1.39 2.49
C SER A 36 2.11 -0.39 3.59
N GLN A 37 3.37 -0.39 4.01
CA GLN A 37 3.87 0.51 5.06
C GLN A 37 4.17 1.91 4.53
N VAL A 38 4.39 2.05 3.22
CA VAL A 38 4.72 3.30 2.56
C VAL A 38 3.84 3.49 1.33
N LEU A 39 3.23 4.66 1.24
CA LEU A 39 2.52 5.14 0.06
C LEU A 39 3.36 6.23 -0.60
N HIS A 40 3.53 6.15 -1.92
CA HIS A 40 4.17 7.17 -2.73
C HIS A 40 3.12 8.18 -3.20
N VAL A 41 3.09 9.33 -2.55
CA VAL A 41 2.11 10.39 -2.80
C VAL A 41 2.70 11.42 -3.75
N SER A 42 2.17 11.46 -4.96
CA SER A 42 2.61 12.33 -6.04
C SER A 42 1.66 13.50 -6.23
N PHE A 43 2.17 14.72 -6.35
CA PHE A 43 1.37 15.93 -6.57
C PHE A 43 2.17 16.98 -7.32
N ASN A 44 1.47 17.95 -7.93
CA ASN A 44 2.12 19.11 -8.52
C ASN A 44 2.48 20.13 -7.41
N PRO A 45 3.77 20.43 -7.18
CA PRO A 45 4.18 21.37 -6.14
C PRO A 45 3.82 22.84 -6.41
N GLY A 46 3.39 23.19 -7.63
CA GLY A 46 3.02 24.54 -8.02
C GLY A 46 3.74 24.96 -9.31
N PRO A 47 3.38 26.13 -9.89
CA PRO A 47 3.86 26.54 -11.21
C PRO A 47 5.37 26.83 -11.28
N GLU A 48 6.02 27.09 -10.15
CA GLU A 48 7.45 27.41 -10.12
C GLU A 48 8.36 26.17 -10.17
N ASP A 49 7.82 24.98 -9.87
CA ASP A 49 8.57 23.73 -9.87
C ASP A 49 8.07 22.87 -11.04
N PRO A 50 8.92 22.62 -12.06
CA PRO A 50 8.50 21.92 -13.27
C PRO A 50 8.30 20.41 -13.04
N PHE A 51 8.69 19.87 -11.89
CA PHE A 51 8.65 18.44 -11.62
C PHE A 51 7.46 18.07 -10.72
N PRO A 52 6.76 16.97 -10.99
CA PRO A 52 5.87 16.39 -9.99
C PRO A 52 6.70 15.97 -8.79
N THR A 53 6.20 16.28 -7.60
CA THR A 53 6.83 15.85 -6.34
C THR A 53 6.26 14.51 -5.93
N ILE A 54 7.10 13.64 -5.37
CA ILE A 54 6.68 12.38 -4.76
C ILE A 54 7.19 12.33 -3.31
N LEU A 55 6.30 12.07 -2.36
CA LEU A 55 6.64 11.89 -0.95
C LEU A 55 6.27 10.48 -0.48
N PRO A 56 7.17 9.76 0.21
CA PRO A 56 6.80 8.58 0.97
C PRO A 56 6.01 9.00 2.22
N MET A 57 4.80 8.51 2.37
CA MET A 57 3.90 8.85 3.49
C MET A 57 3.25 7.58 4.06
N ILE A 58 2.95 7.60 5.36
CA ILE A 58 2.07 6.58 5.96
C ILE A 58 0.64 7.05 5.73
N GLY A 59 -0.18 6.15 5.21
CA GLY A 59 -1.60 6.34 5.07
C GLY A 59 -2.36 5.03 5.15
N GLN A 60 -3.68 5.13 5.20
CA GLN A 60 -4.56 3.98 5.34
C GLN A 60 -5.90 4.24 4.66
N MET A 61 -6.47 3.22 4.01
CA MET A 61 -7.85 3.27 3.53
C MET A 61 -8.81 3.07 4.70
N GLY A 62 -9.85 3.90 4.78
CA GLY A 62 -10.91 3.76 5.77
C GLY A 62 -12.06 4.72 5.47
N SER A 63 -13.13 4.66 6.26
CA SER A 63 -14.25 5.59 6.18
C SER A 63 -14.64 6.09 7.56
N PHE A 64 -14.58 7.41 7.76
CA PHE A 64 -15.06 8.04 8.99
C PHE A 64 -16.59 8.01 9.05
N GLU A 65 -17.26 8.21 7.92
CA GLU A 65 -18.73 8.22 7.84
C GLU A 65 -19.32 6.83 8.14
N PHE A 66 -18.63 5.77 7.69
CA PHE A 66 -19.02 4.38 7.93
C PHE A 66 -17.83 3.58 8.52
N PRO A 67 -17.52 3.72 9.82
CA PRO A 67 -16.34 3.06 10.41
C PRO A 67 -16.35 1.53 10.36
N SER A 68 -17.52 0.91 10.12
CA SER A 68 -17.69 -0.53 9.93
C SER A 68 -17.63 -0.97 8.47
N ALA A 69 -17.35 -0.07 7.52
CA ALA A 69 -17.22 -0.40 6.12
C ALA A 69 -16.13 -1.46 5.92
N SER A 70 -16.43 -2.47 5.12
CA SER A 70 -15.44 -3.48 4.77
C SER A 70 -14.45 -2.95 3.74
N ILE A 71 -13.38 -3.71 3.51
CA ILE A 71 -12.37 -3.39 2.50
C ILE A 71 -12.94 -3.38 1.06
N ASP A 72 -14.11 -3.99 0.86
CA ASP A 72 -14.79 -4.09 -0.44
C ASP A 72 -15.74 -2.91 -0.72
N GLU A 73 -15.96 -2.03 0.27
CA GLU A 73 -16.79 -0.82 0.17
C GLU A 73 -15.97 0.37 -0.34
N PRO A 74 -16.61 1.46 -0.80
CA PRO A 74 -15.92 2.71 -1.10
C PRO A 74 -15.27 3.29 0.16
N LEU A 75 -13.95 3.52 0.11
CA LEU A 75 -13.16 4.08 1.20
C LEU A 75 -12.37 5.31 0.72
N GLU A 76 -11.97 6.15 1.66
CA GLU A 76 -11.03 7.25 1.45
C GLU A 76 -9.63 6.88 1.94
N CYS A 77 -8.60 7.52 1.37
CA CYS A 77 -7.24 7.35 1.86
C CYS A 77 -6.90 8.49 2.83
N TYR A 78 -6.56 8.15 4.07
CA TYR A 78 -6.12 9.12 5.07
C TYR A 78 -4.61 9.14 5.16
N LEU A 79 -4.00 10.33 5.01
CA LEU A 79 -2.55 10.54 5.04
C LEU A 79 -2.18 11.44 6.23
N HIS A 80 -1.17 11.05 7.00
CA HIS A 80 -0.64 11.90 8.07
C HIS A 80 0.53 12.77 7.59
N GLY A 81 0.72 13.93 8.23
CA GLY A 81 1.93 14.71 8.03
C GLY A 81 2.01 15.92 8.97
N TYR A 82 3.17 16.58 8.92
CA TYR A 82 3.42 17.76 9.72
C TYR A 82 2.74 19.01 9.14
N VAL A 83 2.21 19.86 10.01
CA VAL A 83 1.40 21.04 9.66
C VAL A 83 2.05 21.97 8.63
N SER A 84 3.37 22.12 8.67
CA SER A 84 4.13 23.00 7.75
C SER A 84 4.68 22.30 6.51
N SER A 85 4.40 21.01 6.32
CA SER A 85 4.86 20.30 5.13
C SER A 85 4.21 20.86 3.86
N ARG A 86 4.96 20.85 2.75
CA ARG A 86 4.56 21.47 1.49
C ARG A 86 3.19 20.97 1.00
N ILE A 87 2.94 19.67 1.07
CA ILE A 87 1.66 19.07 0.64
C ILE A 87 0.47 19.59 1.48
N MET A 88 0.66 19.75 2.80
CA MET A 88 -0.39 20.26 3.70
C MET A 88 -0.70 21.72 3.43
N ASN A 89 0.34 22.51 3.15
CA ASN A 89 0.16 23.91 2.78
C ASN A 89 -0.54 24.04 1.43
N LEU A 90 -0.16 23.26 0.41
CA LEU A 90 -0.84 23.28 -0.89
C LEU A 90 -2.31 22.89 -0.76
N ALA A 91 -2.61 21.78 -0.09
CA ALA A 91 -3.98 21.33 0.11
C ALA A 91 -4.85 22.35 0.87
N ARG A 92 -4.25 23.15 1.78
CA ARG A 92 -4.96 24.21 2.52
C ARG A 92 -5.39 25.38 1.62
N HIS A 93 -4.62 25.68 0.57
CA HIS A 93 -4.89 26.78 -0.34
C HIS A 93 -5.59 26.35 -1.63
N CYS A 94 -5.87 25.05 -1.80
CA CYS A 94 -6.67 24.56 -2.91
C CYS A 94 -8.16 24.80 -2.65
N GLU A 95 -8.84 25.37 -3.64
CA GLU A 95 -10.30 25.52 -3.67
C GLU A 95 -10.93 24.36 -4.45
N GLY A 96 -12.27 24.23 -4.38
CA GLY A 96 -13.02 23.21 -5.13
C GLY A 96 -12.86 21.81 -4.54
N ASP A 97 -12.57 20.81 -5.39
CA ASP A 97 -12.51 19.40 -5.00
C ASP A 97 -11.32 19.06 -4.06
N GLY A 98 -10.30 19.93 -3.99
CA GLY A 98 -9.07 19.75 -3.20
C GLY A 98 -7.80 19.62 -4.06
N LEU A 99 -6.65 19.33 -3.42
CA LEU A 99 -5.38 19.17 -4.13
C LEU A 99 -5.37 17.87 -4.95
N PRO A 100 -5.22 17.90 -6.29
CA PRO A 100 -5.15 16.69 -7.09
C PRO A 100 -3.86 15.93 -6.80
N ILE A 101 -3.98 14.66 -6.45
CA ILE A 101 -2.84 13.78 -6.14
C ILE A 101 -2.97 12.40 -6.78
N CYS A 102 -1.84 11.72 -6.94
CA CYS A 102 -1.75 10.30 -7.25
C CYS A 102 -1.11 9.56 -6.08
N ILE A 103 -1.65 8.42 -5.68
CA ILE A 103 -1.08 7.57 -4.64
C ILE A 103 -0.68 6.24 -5.26
N ALA A 104 0.56 5.81 -5.06
CA ALA A 104 1.05 4.54 -5.54
C ALA A 104 1.66 3.69 -4.42
N THR A 105 1.51 2.37 -4.52
CA THR A 105 2.26 1.40 -3.71
C THR A 105 2.49 0.12 -4.51
N SER A 106 3.54 -0.61 -4.18
CA SER A 106 3.86 -1.90 -4.79
C SER A 106 4.59 -2.82 -3.83
N LYS A 107 4.30 -4.12 -3.92
CA LYS A 107 5.01 -5.19 -3.23
C LYS A 107 5.53 -6.20 -4.25
N VAL A 108 6.77 -6.64 -4.06
CA VAL A 108 7.37 -7.73 -4.84
C VAL A 108 7.19 -9.02 -4.06
N ASP A 109 6.51 -9.98 -4.67
CA ASP A 109 6.17 -11.27 -4.07
C ASP A 109 7.07 -12.41 -4.61
N GLY A 110 7.86 -12.15 -5.67
CA GLY A 110 8.84 -13.12 -6.18
C GLY A 110 9.66 -12.64 -7.37
N ILE A 111 10.85 -13.22 -7.56
CA ILE A 111 11.73 -12.99 -8.71
C ILE A 111 11.54 -14.15 -9.69
N VAL A 112 11.09 -13.85 -10.91
CA VAL A 112 10.84 -14.86 -11.94
C VAL A 112 12.04 -14.96 -12.88
N LEU A 113 12.68 -16.11 -12.85
CA LEU A 113 13.84 -16.48 -13.63
C LEU A 113 13.42 -17.32 -14.84
N SER A 114 13.78 -16.86 -16.04
CA SER A 114 13.36 -17.35 -17.34
C SER A 114 14.57 -17.85 -18.13
N LEU A 115 14.36 -18.57 -19.23
CA LEU A 115 15.44 -19.07 -20.10
C LEU A 115 16.17 -17.94 -20.84
N THR A 116 15.52 -16.80 -21.05
CA THR A 116 16.08 -15.67 -21.80
C THR A 116 16.08 -14.37 -20.99
N PRO A 117 17.09 -13.48 -21.19
CA PRO A 117 17.20 -12.24 -20.43
C PRO A 117 15.96 -11.33 -20.48
N ASN A 118 15.24 -11.34 -21.61
CA ASN A 118 14.10 -10.45 -21.84
C ASN A 118 12.79 -10.95 -21.20
N SER A 119 12.78 -12.18 -20.69
CA SER A 119 11.57 -12.83 -20.14
C SER A 119 11.60 -12.90 -18.61
N HIS A 120 12.68 -12.47 -17.96
CA HIS A 120 12.71 -12.26 -16.50
C HIS A 120 11.64 -11.25 -16.07
N SER A 121 11.07 -11.47 -14.89
CA SER A 121 9.98 -10.64 -14.36
C SER A 121 9.93 -10.71 -12.84
N TYR A 122 8.97 -10.00 -12.24
CA TYR A 122 8.59 -10.14 -10.83
C TYR A 122 7.18 -10.68 -10.69
N ASN A 123 6.90 -11.47 -9.67
CA ASN A 123 5.56 -11.54 -9.09
C ASN A 123 5.39 -10.29 -8.22
N TYR A 124 4.28 -9.59 -8.36
CA TYR A 124 4.05 -8.32 -7.69
C TYR A 124 2.57 -7.98 -7.58
N ARG A 125 2.27 -7.08 -6.65
CA ARG A 125 0.99 -6.39 -6.52
C ARG A 125 1.26 -4.90 -6.45
N SER A 126 0.58 -4.12 -7.28
CA SER A 126 0.73 -2.66 -7.28
C SER A 126 -0.60 -1.96 -7.45
N VAL A 127 -0.74 -0.79 -6.85
CA VAL A 127 -1.92 0.08 -6.95
C VAL A 127 -1.50 1.48 -7.37
N VAL A 128 -2.33 2.12 -8.18
CA VAL A 128 -2.34 3.56 -8.41
C VAL A 128 -3.76 4.08 -8.17
N LEU A 129 -3.89 5.08 -7.29
CA LEU A 129 -5.13 5.80 -7.03
C LEU A 129 -4.99 7.25 -7.51
N HIS A 130 -6.06 7.80 -8.06
CA HIS A 130 -6.20 9.24 -8.32
C HIS A 130 -7.27 9.81 -7.40
N GLY A 131 -7.03 10.98 -6.84
CA GLY A 131 -7.98 11.60 -5.93
C GLY A 131 -7.67 13.04 -5.62
N TYR A 132 -8.50 13.63 -4.76
CA TYR A 132 -8.33 14.99 -4.27
C TYR A 132 -8.14 14.97 -2.76
N ALA A 133 -7.05 15.59 -2.31
CA ALA A 133 -6.68 15.69 -0.91
C ALA A 133 -7.23 16.97 -0.28
N ASN A 134 -7.95 16.81 0.82
CA ASN A 134 -8.49 17.89 1.64
C ASN A 134 -8.02 17.73 3.08
N LEU A 135 -7.83 18.84 3.79
CA LEU A 135 -7.52 18.80 5.22
C LEU A 135 -8.74 18.31 6.00
N VAL A 136 -8.52 17.39 6.92
CA VAL A 136 -9.53 17.04 7.92
C VAL A 136 -9.61 18.17 8.95
N THR A 137 -10.73 18.89 8.96
CA THR A 137 -10.98 20.01 9.88
C THR A 137 -11.87 19.65 11.06
N ASN A 138 -12.68 18.59 10.94
CA ASN A 138 -13.47 18.06 12.04
C ASN A 138 -12.56 17.34 13.05
N GLU A 139 -12.65 17.69 14.34
CA GLU A 139 -11.77 17.14 15.37
C GLU A 139 -12.00 15.64 15.63
N GLU A 140 -13.25 15.17 15.56
CA GLU A 140 -13.59 13.75 15.74
C GLU A 140 -13.03 12.90 14.60
N GLU A 141 -13.19 13.35 13.36
CA GLU A 141 -12.61 12.70 12.18
C GLU A 141 -11.09 12.68 12.25
N LYS A 142 -10.47 13.79 12.69
CA LYS A 142 -9.02 13.88 12.84
C LYS A 142 -8.51 12.86 13.86
N LEU A 143 -9.15 12.78 15.02
CA LEU A 143 -8.77 11.83 16.06
C LEU A 143 -8.98 10.37 15.62
N TRP A 144 -10.11 10.09 14.94
CA TRP A 144 -10.39 8.79 14.34
C TRP A 144 -9.32 8.41 13.31
N ALA A 145 -8.94 9.32 12.42
CA ALA A 145 -7.94 9.06 11.38
C ALA A 145 -6.54 8.86 11.98
N MET A 146 -6.18 9.63 13.02
CA MET A 146 -4.95 9.42 13.78
C MET A 146 -4.92 8.02 14.41
N LYS A 147 -6.03 7.55 14.99
CA LYS A 147 -6.15 6.18 15.50
C LYS A 147 -6.02 5.13 14.38
N LEU A 148 -6.72 5.33 13.26
CA LEU A 148 -6.67 4.46 12.09
C LEU A 148 -5.22 4.29 11.57
N ILE A 149 -4.51 5.41 11.37
CA ILE A 149 -3.14 5.42 10.86
C ILE A 149 -2.16 4.83 11.90
N THR A 150 -2.34 5.13 13.19
CA THR A 150 -1.48 4.54 14.23
C THR A 150 -1.62 3.03 14.28
N ASN A 151 -2.85 2.52 14.16
CA ASN A 151 -3.13 1.09 14.14
C ASN A 151 -2.74 0.41 12.82
N SER A 152 -2.50 1.16 11.73
CA SER A 152 -1.93 0.60 10.49
C SER A 152 -0.43 0.39 10.56
N VAL A 153 0.29 1.16 11.40
CA VAL A 153 1.73 0.94 11.66
C VAL A 153 1.96 -0.37 12.41
N LEU A 154 1.14 -0.62 13.43
CA LEU A 154 1.13 -1.86 14.21
C LEU A 154 -0.26 -1.99 14.85
N THR A 155 -0.89 -3.15 14.70
CA THR A 155 -2.27 -3.38 15.17
C THR A 155 -2.42 -3.09 16.66
N ASP A 156 -3.49 -2.39 17.05
CA ASP A 156 -3.79 -1.96 18.43
C ASP A 156 -2.75 -1.01 19.06
N ARG A 157 -1.86 -0.42 18.27
CA ARG A 157 -0.80 0.46 18.79
C ARG A 157 -1.32 1.73 19.45
N TRP A 158 -2.46 2.26 19.02
CA TRP A 158 -3.03 3.47 19.58
C TRP A 158 -3.36 3.32 21.07
N ASP A 159 -4.15 2.31 21.43
CA ASP A 159 -4.57 2.06 22.83
C ASP A 159 -3.40 1.53 23.69
N ASN A 160 -2.31 1.06 23.05
CA ASN A 160 -1.04 0.68 23.68
C ASN A 160 0.02 1.81 23.66
N SER A 161 -0.43 3.06 23.54
CA SER A 161 0.40 4.28 23.62
C SER A 161 -0.17 5.26 24.67
N ARG A 162 0.53 6.36 24.96
CA ARG A 162 -0.04 7.44 25.79
C ARG A 162 -1.14 8.15 25.00
N VAL A 163 -2.38 8.06 25.47
CA VAL A 163 -3.54 8.68 24.85
C VAL A 163 -4.38 9.48 25.87
N PRO A 164 -5.12 10.52 25.44
CA PRO A 164 -5.14 11.10 24.10
C PRO A 164 -3.85 11.91 23.78
N PRO A 165 -3.61 12.24 22.50
CA PRO A 165 -2.57 13.21 22.14
C PRO A 165 -2.79 14.54 22.85
N ASP A 166 -1.69 15.22 23.20
CA ASP A 166 -1.76 16.54 23.81
C ASP A 166 -2.01 17.65 22.78
N SER A 167 -2.22 18.88 23.26
CA SER A 167 -2.52 20.03 22.40
C SER A 167 -1.41 20.35 21.38
N ALA A 168 -0.15 20.10 21.70
CA ALA A 168 0.97 20.35 20.81
C ALA A 168 1.03 19.29 19.70
N GLU A 169 0.82 18.02 20.04
CA GLU A 169 0.70 16.91 19.09
C GLU A 169 -0.50 17.11 18.15
N MET A 170 -1.64 17.53 18.70
CA MET A 170 -2.85 17.84 17.92
C MET A 170 -2.64 19.03 16.99
N SER A 171 -1.89 20.06 17.40
CA SER A 171 -1.66 21.26 16.56
C SER A 171 -0.63 21.02 15.45
N SER A 172 0.38 20.19 15.72
CA SER A 172 1.46 19.89 14.77
C SER A 172 1.11 18.82 13.73
N THR A 173 0.16 17.95 14.04
CA THR A 173 -0.30 16.88 13.15
C THR A 173 -1.44 17.38 12.26
N VAL A 174 -1.33 17.17 10.94
CA VAL A 174 -2.42 17.37 9.98
C VAL A 174 -2.72 16.05 9.29
N ILE A 175 -4.00 15.80 9.07
CA ILE A 175 -4.50 14.65 8.30
C ILE A 175 -5.09 15.18 7.00
N LEU A 176 -4.71 14.55 5.88
CA LEU A 176 -5.41 14.69 4.61
C LEU A 176 -6.37 13.53 4.44
N LYS A 177 -7.62 13.85 4.09
CA LYS A 177 -8.58 12.91 3.53
C LYS A 177 -8.50 13.00 2.02
N VAL A 178 -8.27 11.87 1.36
CA VAL A 178 -8.18 11.77 -0.09
C VAL A 178 -9.42 11.06 -0.60
N THR A 179 -10.30 11.83 -1.24
CA THR A 179 -11.45 11.28 -1.96
C THR A 179 -10.95 10.65 -3.25
N VAL A 180 -11.00 9.33 -3.33
CA VAL A 180 -10.52 8.58 -4.49
C VAL A 180 -11.54 8.67 -5.61
N VAL A 181 -11.14 9.17 -6.77
CA VAL A 181 -12.02 9.31 -7.94
C VAL A 181 -11.96 8.13 -8.88
N ASP A 182 -10.79 7.48 -8.95
CA ASP A 182 -10.56 6.25 -9.68
C ASP A 182 -9.28 5.56 -9.21
N GLY A 183 -9.12 4.28 -9.53
CA GLY A 183 -7.98 3.49 -9.11
C GLY A 183 -7.79 2.27 -9.98
N SER A 184 -6.55 1.79 -10.07
CA SER A 184 -6.20 0.57 -10.78
C SER A 184 -5.17 -0.24 -10.00
N GLY A 185 -5.38 -1.54 -9.96
CA GLY A 185 -4.42 -2.52 -9.46
C GLY A 185 -3.80 -3.30 -10.61
N LYS A 186 -2.57 -3.79 -10.41
CA LYS A 186 -1.92 -4.72 -11.32
C LYS A 186 -1.22 -5.80 -10.51
N ILE A 187 -1.59 -7.05 -10.79
CA ILE A 187 -1.16 -8.22 -10.04
C ILE A 187 -0.53 -9.22 -11.01
N ARG A 188 0.67 -9.69 -10.68
CA ARG A 188 1.32 -10.79 -11.37
C ARG A 188 1.69 -11.87 -10.37
N ASP A 189 1.27 -13.08 -10.66
CA ASP A 189 1.68 -14.33 -10.03
C ASP A 189 2.12 -15.33 -11.11
N GLY A 190 2.54 -16.51 -10.67
CA GLY A 190 2.92 -17.65 -11.51
C GLY A 190 4.40 -17.71 -11.89
N SER A 191 4.72 -18.68 -12.73
CA SER A 191 6.09 -19.00 -13.18
C SER A 191 6.56 -18.14 -14.36
N SER A 192 7.74 -18.45 -14.89
CA SER A 192 8.19 -17.94 -16.19
C SER A 192 7.28 -18.45 -17.31
N SER A 193 7.25 -17.70 -18.41
CA SER A 193 6.53 -18.05 -19.63
C SER A 193 7.48 -17.90 -20.80
N ASP A 194 8.34 -18.90 -20.99
CA ASP A 194 9.36 -18.92 -22.02
C ASP A 194 8.79 -19.24 -23.41
N GLU A 195 9.48 -18.80 -24.46
CA GLU A 195 9.06 -19.09 -25.83
C GLU A 195 9.29 -20.57 -26.16
N ARG A 196 8.38 -21.14 -26.97
CA ARG A 196 8.43 -22.54 -27.37
C ARG A 196 9.80 -22.97 -27.92
N LYS A 197 10.42 -22.11 -28.74
CA LYS A 197 11.73 -22.35 -29.36
C LYS A 197 12.85 -22.55 -28.32
N ASP A 198 12.74 -21.91 -27.16
CA ASP A 198 13.73 -21.96 -26.09
C ASP A 198 13.42 -23.16 -25.17
N THR A 199 12.15 -23.43 -24.89
CA THR A 199 11.72 -24.59 -24.09
C THR A 199 11.96 -25.93 -24.79
N GLU A 200 11.98 -25.96 -26.13
CA GLU A 200 12.26 -27.16 -26.92
C GLU A 200 13.77 -27.32 -27.23
N ASN A 201 14.61 -26.40 -26.76
CA ASN A 201 16.06 -26.48 -26.93
C ASN A 201 16.70 -27.17 -25.71
N ASP A 202 17.13 -28.42 -25.91
CA ASP A 202 17.75 -29.26 -24.87
C ASP A 202 19.03 -28.64 -24.29
N ASP A 203 19.85 -27.97 -25.09
CA ASP A 203 21.10 -27.36 -24.61
C ASP A 203 20.80 -26.20 -23.66
N VAL A 204 19.78 -25.39 -23.98
CA VAL A 204 19.34 -24.26 -23.16
C VAL A 204 18.66 -24.75 -21.87
N THR A 205 17.70 -25.67 -21.98
CA THR A 205 16.92 -26.15 -20.82
C THR A 205 17.75 -26.98 -19.83
N ARG A 206 18.86 -27.59 -20.26
CA ARG A 206 19.80 -28.29 -19.36
C ARG A 206 20.85 -27.38 -18.74
N SER A 207 21.09 -26.20 -19.29
CA SER A 207 22.15 -25.28 -18.83
C SER A 207 21.62 -24.07 -18.05
N VAL A 208 20.33 -23.72 -18.22
CA VAL A 208 19.72 -22.54 -17.60
C VAL A 208 18.63 -22.95 -16.62
N TRP A 209 18.81 -22.62 -15.34
CA TRP A 209 17.79 -22.82 -14.32
C TRP A 209 16.66 -21.79 -14.47
N THR A 210 15.41 -22.25 -14.38
CA THR A 210 14.21 -21.40 -14.36
C THR A 210 13.37 -21.67 -13.13
N GLY A 211 12.60 -20.68 -12.73
CA GLY A 211 11.73 -20.80 -11.57
C GLY A 211 11.44 -19.45 -10.93
N VAL A 212 10.87 -19.50 -9.73
CA VAL A 212 10.55 -18.30 -8.95
C VAL A 212 11.29 -18.36 -7.62
N VAL A 213 11.96 -17.28 -7.26
CA VAL A 213 12.45 -17.05 -5.89
C VAL A 213 11.38 -16.23 -5.16
N PRO A 214 10.60 -16.80 -4.24
CA PRO A 214 9.60 -16.03 -3.50
C PRO A 214 10.27 -14.92 -2.69
N VAL A 215 9.64 -13.76 -2.60
CA VAL A 215 10.13 -12.60 -1.86
C VAL A 215 9.01 -12.12 -0.94
N TRP A 216 9.30 -11.94 0.34
CA TRP A 216 8.35 -11.39 1.29
C TRP A 216 9.05 -10.49 2.31
N GLU A 217 8.27 -9.62 2.92
CA GLU A 217 8.73 -8.80 4.05
C GLU A 217 8.69 -9.61 5.34
N GLN A 218 9.81 -9.64 6.05
CA GLN A 218 9.95 -10.27 7.35
C GLN A 218 10.19 -9.21 8.43
N TYR A 219 9.28 -9.12 9.39
CA TYR A 219 9.46 -8.37 10.63
C TYR A 219 10.40 -9.16 11.56
N GLY A 220 11.47 -8.49 11.99
CA GLY A 220 12.46 -9.05 12.91
C GLY A 220 12.04 -8.98 14.39
N THR A 221 12.94 -9.42 15.27
CA THR A 221 12.75 -9.34 16.72
C THR A 221 12.75 -7.86 17.18
N PRO A 222 11.77 -7.42 18.02
CA PRO A 222 11.75 -6.06 18.55
C PRO A 222 13.02 -5.71 19.32
N ILE A 223 13.55 -4.52 19.04
CA ILE A 223 14.72 -3.96 19.73
C ILE A 223 14.22 -2.85 20.64
N ALA A 224 14.43 -3.00 21.95
CA ALA A 224 14.02 -2.00 22.92
C ALA A 224 14.90 -0.74 22.84
N ASN A 225 14.27 0.43 23.01
CA ASN A 225 15.01 1.68 23.21
C ASN A 225 15.81 1.65 24.51
N SER A 226 16.91 2.39 24.58
CA SER A 226 17.75 2.50 25.78
C SER A 226 17.01 3.06 27.01
N THR A 227 15.93 3.81 26.81
CA THR A 227 15.08 4.37 27.86
C THR A 227 13.87 3.49 28.21
N ASN A 228 13.64 2.40 27.47
CA ASN A 228 12.52 1.50 27.73
C ASN A 228 12.70 0.80 29.09
N ARG A 229 11.63 0.79 29.88
CA ARG A 229 11.59 0.12 31.19
C ARG A 229 10.62 -1.07 31.23
N VAL A 230 9.90 -1.33 30.16
CA VAL A 230 9.02 -2.51 30.04
C VAL A 230 9.89 -3.73 29.77
N THR A 231 9.87 -4.70 30.68
CA THR A 231 10.78 -5.86 30.66
C THR A 231 10.43 -6.88 29.59
N GLU A 232 9.14 -7.07 29.32
CA GLU A 232 8.64 -8.02 28.34
C GLU A 232 8.09 -7.29 27.12
N ILE A 233 8.21 -7.91 25.95
CA ILE A 233 7.59 -7.37 24.74
C ILE A 233 6.08 -7.65 24.84
N PRO A 234 5.22 -6.61 24.77
CA PRO A 234 3.78 -6.80 24.84
C PRO A 234 3.23 -7.78 23.78
N ASP A 235 2.26 -8.60 24.17
CA ASP A 235 1.69 -9.67 23.33
C ASP A 235 1.12 -9.17 21.99
N HIS A 236 0.56 -7.95 21.95
CA HIS A 236 0.03 -7.39 20.70
C HIS A 236 1.14 -7.19 19.64
N ILE A 237 2.38 -6.89 20.07
CA ILE A 237 3.53 -6.72 19.18
C ILE A 237 3.99 -8.07 18.64
N THR A 238 4.17 -9.06 19.52
CA THR A 238 4.62 -10.40 19.12
C THR A 238 3.58 -11.10 18.24
N SER A 239 2.29 -10.95 18.57
CA SER A 239 1.17 -11.47 17.78
C SER A 239 1.09 -10.82 16.40
N PHE A 240 1.21 -9.49 16.31
CA PHE A 240 1.27 -8.78 15.04
C PHE A 240 2.41 -9.27 14.17
N ILE A 241 3.64 -9.34 14.71
CA ILE A 241 4.82 -9.80 13.97
C ILE A 241 4.62 -11.23 13.45
N ALA A 242 4.14 -12.15 14.30
CA ALA A 242 3.90 -13.53 13.93
C ALA A 242 2.87 -13.65 12.80
N ASN A 243 1.75 -12.91 12.90
CA ASN A 243 0.69 -12.92 11.91
C ASN A 243 1.16 -12.33 10.57
N GLN A 244 1.77 -11.14 10.59
CA GLN A 244 2.27 -10.49 9.37
C GLN A 244 3.32 -11.34 8.66
N ASN A 245 4.26 -11.94 9.40
CA ASN A 245 5.28 -12.80 8.80
C ASN A 245 4.66 -14.05 8.16
N LYS A 246 3.68 -14.66 8.81
CA LYS A 246 2.95 -15.82 8.26
C LYS A 246 2.19 -15.44 7.00
N GLU A 247 1.46 -14.32 7.01
CA GLU A 247 0.66 -13.84 5.89
C GLU A 247 1.53 -13.44 4.70
N ASN A 248 2.58 -12.63 4.93
CA ASN A 248 3.51 -12.20 3.90
C ASN A 248 4.17 -13.38 3.20
N ARG A 249 4.62 -14.38 3.97
CA ARG A 249 5.22 -15.60 3.43
C ARG A 249 4.21 -16.40 2.62
N ALA A 250 3.01 -16.62 3.15
CA ALA A 250 1.97 -17.37 2.45
C ALA A 250 1.58 -16.69 1.11
N LEU A 251 1.46 -15.36 1.09
CA LEU A 251 1.18 -14.60 -0.13
C LEU A 251 2.28 -14.79 -1.19
N ALA A 252 3.56 -14.71 -0.80
CA ALA A 252 4.68 -14.89 -1.71
C ALA A 252 4.81 -16.32 -2.26
N GLU A 253 4.61 -17.32 -1.40
CA GLU A 253 4.62 -18.74 -1.78
C GLU A 253 3.46 -19.06 -2.74
N ASN A 254 2.26 -18.57 -2.43
CA ASN A 254 1.08 -18.71 -3.29
C ASN A 254 1.29 -18.02 -4.64
N ALA A 255 1.81 -16.78 -4.65
CA ALA A 255 2.11 -16.05 -5.88
C ALA A 255 3.16 -16.79 -6.74
N SER A 256 4.04 -17.56 -6.13
CA SER A 256 5.07 -18.35 -6.83
C SER A 256 4.55 -19.69 -7.36
N GLY A 257 3.31 -20.08 -7.04
CA GLY A 257 2.76 -21.39 -7.37
C GLY A 257 3.39 -22.54 -6.60
N ALA A 258 4.10 -22.24 -5.49
CA ALA A 258 4.64 -23.26 -4.61
C ALA A 258 3.48 -23.96 -3.89
N LYS A 259 3.18 -25.21 -4.25
CA LYS A 259 2.41 -26.07 -3.34
C LYS A 259 3.32 -26.36 -2.15
N LEU A 260 2.93 -25.88 -0.97
CA LEU A 260 3.54 -26.27 0.30
C LEU A 260 3.69 -27.80 0.32
N GLN A 261 4.93 -28.30 0.39
CA GLN A 261 5.23 -29.70 0.70
C GLN A 261 5.12 -29.92 2.21
#